data_AF-A0A0F5PVB4-F1
#
_entry.id   AF-A0A0F5PVB4-F1
#
_cell.length_a   1.000
_cell.length_b   1.000
_cell.length_c   1.000
_cell.angle_alpha   90.00
_cell.angle_beta   90.00
_cell.angle_gamma   90.00
#
_symmetry.space_group_name_H-M   'P 1'
#
loop_
_entity.id
_entity.type
_entity.pdbx_description
1 polymer ?
#
loop_
_entity_poly.entity_id
_entity_poly.type
_entity_poly.pdbx_seq_one_letter_code
_entity_poly.pdbx_strand_id
1 'polypeptide(L)'
;MEVWIGPAIVAALVSALVSAAGWFVSTWRAQRRDQMRRDEKVHDFQIALRAEIASDLIILEVPDRQAFLDEVSARYKADLSYSPIIPTLSRNVVFEAIVGDIPILPGDVITPVIHYARMRQTLDQFIDDMRAPGFSQLSAERQLIMYSDYLEMQGRLEVLARKALQELDSSLSSSGAVLPTLVSASGAQSVSASAGRKASP
;
A
#
# COMPACT_ATOMS: atom_id res chain seq x y z
N MET A 1 50.30 -20.13 -55.00
CA MET A 1 50.08 -20.91 -53.78
C MET A 1 48.60 -20.85 -53.47
N GLU A 2 47.80 -21.74 -54.07
CA GLU A 2 46.38 -21.83 -53.75
C GLU A 2 46.23 -22.51 -52.39
N VAL A 3 45.75 -21.76 -51.40
CA VAL A 3 45.41 -22.31 -50.09
C VAL A 3 44.16 -23.15 -50.29
N TRP A 4 44.34 -24.47 -50.43
CA TRP A 4 43.25 -25.44 -50.34
C TRP A 4 42.72 -25.42 -48.91
N ILE A 5 41.72 -24.56 -48.67
CA ILE A 5 40.95 -24.61 -47.43
C ILE A 5 40.14 -25.91 -47.50
N GLY A 6 40.61 -26.93 -46.77
CA GLY A 6 39.96 -28.23 -46.73
C GLY A 6 38.50 -28.10 -46.26
N PRO A 7 37.56 -28.92 -46.79
CA PRO A 7 36.14 -28.89 -46.42
C PRO A 7 35.89 -28.94 -44.90
N ALA A 8 36.79 -29.57 -44.14
CA ALA A 8 36.73 -29.65 -42.68
C ALA A 8 36.91 -28.28 -41.98
N ILE A 9 37.74 -27.39 -42.51
CA ILE A 9 37.96 -26.05 -41.94
C ILE A 9 36.70 -25.19 -42.15
N VAL A 10 36.11 -25.25 -43.34
CA VAL A 10 34.85 -24.57 -43.63
C VAL A 10 33.73 -25.11 -42.74
N ALA A 11 33.62 -26.42 -42.59
CA ALA A 11 32.63 -27.04 -41.71
C ALA A 11 32.82 -26.64 -40.24
N ALA A 12 34.06 -26.60 -39.74
CA ALA A 12 34.35 -26.17 -38.38
C ALA A 12 33.99 -24.70 -38.15
N LEU A 13 34.30 -23.81 -39.10
CA LEU A 13 33.94 -22.39 -39.03
C LEU A 13 32.42 -22.18 -39.04
N VAL A 14 31.70 -22.88 -39.92
CA VAL A 14 30.24 -22.82 -39.98
C VAL A 14 29.63 -23.35 -38.67
N SER A 15 30.13 -24.48 -38.16
CA SER A 15 29.66 -25.05 -36.90
C SER A 15 29.90 -24.11 -35.72
N ALA A 16 31.08 -23.47 -35.65
CA ALA A 16 31.40 -22.49 -34.62
C ALA A 16 30.49 -21.25 -34.70
N LEU A 17 30.23 -20.75 -35.91
CA LEU A 17 29.36 -19.60 -36.15
C LEU A 17 27.89 -19.89 -35.78
N VAL A 18 27.38 -21.05 -36.17
CA VAL A 18 26.02 -21.49 -35.80
C VAL A 18 25.90 -21.66 -34.28
N SER A 19 26.92 -22.24 -33.63
CA SER A 19 26.94 -22.41 -32.18
C SER A 19 26.98 -21.06 -31.44
N ALA A 20 27.82 -20.12 -31.89
CA ALA A 20 27.91 -18.78 -31.33
C ALA A 20 26.61 -17.99 -31.52
N ALA A 21 25.99 -18.06 -32.70
CA ALA A 21 24.70 -17.44 -32.98
C ALA A 21 23.58 -18.04 -32.12
N GLY A 22 23.57 -19.36 -31.95
CA GLY A 22 22.62 -20.05 -31.07
C GLY A 22 22.74 -19.60 -29.60
N TRP A 23 23.97 -19.50 -29.09
CA TRP A 23 24.21 -18.97 -27.75
C TRP A 23 23.76 -17.52 -27.61
N PHE A 24 24.11 -16.65 -28.56
CA PHE A 24 23.73 -15.24 -28.55
C PHE A 24 22.20 -15.03 -28.56
N VAL A 25 21.48 -15.77 -29.40
CA VAL A 25 20.01 -15.71 -29.42
C VAL A 25 19.42 -16.25 -28.11
N SER A 26 20.02 -17.31 -27.54
CA SER A 26 19.55 -17.90 -26.29
C SER A 26 19.74 -16.96 -25.08
N THR A 27 20.88 -16.29 -24.99
CA THR A 27 21.19 -15.33 -23.91
C THR A 27 20.32 -14.08 -24.04
N TRP A 28 20.11 -13.58 -25.26
CA TRP A 28 19.21 -12.47 -25.50
C TRP A 28 17.75 -12.79 -25.15
N ARG A 29 17.27 -13.99 -25.52
CA ARG A 29 15.94 -14.46 -25.11
C ARG A 29 15.83 -14.70 -23.60
N ALA A 30 16.90 -15.15 -22.95
CA ALA A 30 16.94 -15.30 -21.49
C ALA A 30 16.83 -13.94 -20.80
N GLN A 31 17.64 -12.97 -21.21
CA GLN A 31 17.60 -11.59 -20.70
C GLN A 31 16.24 -10.94 -20.85
N ARG A 32 15.59 -11.08 -22.02
CA ARG A 32 14.22 -10.56 -22.23
C ARG A 32 13.19 -11.19 -21.31
N ARG A 33 13.23 -12.52 -21.12
CA ARG A 33 12.30 -13.21 -20.21
C ARG A 33 12.56 -12.81 -18.75
N ASP A 34 13.81 -12.61 -18.36
CA ASP A 34 14.15 -12.19 -17.01
C ASP A 34 13.70 -10.76 -16.72
N GLN A 35 13.75 -9.86 -17.72
CA GLN A 35 13.17 -8.53 -17.62
C GLN A 35 11.64 -8.59 -17.48
N MET A 36 10.95 -9.32 -18.36
CA MET A 36 9.49 -9.49 -18.28
C MET A 36 9.02 -10.01 -16.93
N ARG A 37 9.70 -11.02 -16.37
CA ARG A 37 9.37 -11.55 -15.04
C ARG A 37 9.60 -10.54 -13.92
N ARG A 38 10.62 -9.68 -14.04
CA ARG A 38 10.85 -8.60 -13.07
C ARG A 38 9.74 -7.57 -13.16
N ASP A 39 9.33 -7.19 -14.36
CA ASP A 39 8.27 -6.21 -14.58
C ASP A 39 6.92 -6.74 -14.06
N GLU A 40 6.59 -8.01 -14.34
CA GLU A 40 5.42 -8.70 -13.78
C GLU A 40 5.47 -8.72 -12.23
N LYS A 41 6.62 -9.08 -11.65
CA LYS A 41 6.79 -9.10 -10.19
C LYS A 41 6.60 -7.72 -9.57
N VAL A 42 7.16 -6.68 -10.18
CA VAL A 42 7.01 -5.28 -9.72
C VAL A 42 5.54 -4.88 -9.77
N HIS A 43 4.86 -5.16 -10.87
CA HIS A 43 3.45 -4.85 -11.06
C HIS A 43 2.57 -5.52 -10.02
N ASP A 44 2.74 -6.83 -9.80
CA ASP A 44 1.94 -7.58 -8.83
C ASP A 44 2.16 -7.07 -7.39
N PHE A 45 3.40 -6.68 -7.07
CA PHE A 45 3.71 -6.10 -5.77
C PHE A 45 3.06 -4.73 -5.56
N GLN A 46 3.05 -3.88 -6.58
CA GLN A 46 2.37 -2.59 -6.51
C GLN A 46 0.86 -2.77 -6.31
N ILE A 47 0.22 -3.70 -7.03
CA ILE A 47 -1.20 -4.00 -6.85
C ILE A 47 -1.49 -4.51 -5.44
N ALA A 48 -0.69 -5.44 -4.95
CA ALA A 48 -0.87 -6.02 -3.62
C ALA A 48 -0.70 -4.96 -2.52
N LEU A 49 0.36 -4.14 -2.59
CA LEU A 49 0.58 -3.03 -1.66
C LEU A 49 -0.57 -2.03 -1.69
N ARG A 50 -1.00 -1.65 -2.89
CA ARG A 50 -2.13 -0.72 -3.05
C ARG A 50 -3.39 -1.26 -2.39
N ALA A 51 -3.70 -2.54 -2.56
CA ALA A 51 -4.87 -3.16 -1.96
C ALA A 51 -4.79 -3.18 -0.42
N GLU A 52 -3.63 -3.48 0.15
CA GLU A 52 -3.41 -3.46 1.60
C GLU A 52 -3.57 -2.04 2.16
N ILE A 53 -2.89 -1.04 1.58
CA ILE A 53 -2.94 0.35 2.04
C ILE A 53 -4.35 0.94 1.87
N ALA A 54 -5.06 0.61 0.78
CA ALA A 54 -6.43 1.06 0.57
C ALA A 54 -7.39 0.45 1.60
N SER A 55 -7.19 -0.81 1.98
CA SER A 55 -8.00 -1.47 3.02
C SER A 55 -7.83 -0.80 4.39
N ASP A 56 -6.60 -0.41 4.72
CA ASP A 56 -6.30 0.38 5.91
C ASP A 56 -6.94 1.76 5.89
N LEU A 57 -6.91 2.45 4.74
CA LEU A 57 -7.46 3.79 4.62
C LEU A 57 -8.97 3.83 4.97
N ILE A 58 -9.73 2.80 4.59
CA ILE A 58 -11.16 2.67 4.94
C ILE A 58 -11.36 2.69 6.47
N ILE A 59 -10.43 2.10 7.22
CA ILE A 59 -10.50 2.05 8.70
C ILE A 59 -10.04 3.38 9.31
N LEU A 60 -9.07 4.04 8.67
CA LEU A 60 -8.49 5.30 9.16
C LEU A 60 -9.39 6.51 8.91
N GLU A 61 -10.29 6.45 7.92
CA GLU A 61 -11.23 7.52 7.60
C GLU A 61 -12.26 7.72 8.72
N VAL A 62 -11.94 8.62 9.64
CA VAL A 62 -12.81 9.03 10.74
C VAL A 62 -13.35 10.43 10.44
N PRO A 63 -14.69 10.61 10.29
CA PRO A 63 -15.27 11.89 9.86
C PRO A 63 -14.96 13.08 10.77
N ASP A 64 -14.92 12.88 12.09
CA ASP A 64 -14.65 13.94 13.05
C ASP A 64 -13.86 13.42 14.26
N ARG A 65 -12.53 13.47 14.17
CA ARG A 65 -11.63 13.07 15.27
C ARG A 65 -11.78 13.96 16.50
N GLN A 66 -12.12 15.23 16.32
CA GLN A 66 -12.28 16.16 17.44
C GLN A 66 -13.52 15.81 18.27
N ALA A 67 -14.63 15.48 17.61
CA ALA A 67 -15.83 15.00 18.30
C ALA A 67 -15.55 13.74 19.15
N PHE A 68 -14.76 12.80 18.65
CA PHE A 68 -14.35 11.62 19.43
C PHE A 68 -13.50 11.99 20.65
N LEU A 69 -12.57 12.95 20.51
CA LEU A 69 -11.75 13.43 21.62
C LEU A 69 -12.61 14.13 22.68
N ASP A 70 -13.55 14.97 22.25
CA ASP A 70 -14.47 15.69 23.13
C ASP A 70 -15.37 14.71 23.90
N GLU A 71 -15.87 13.67 23.25
CA GLU A 71 -16.65 12.61 23.90
C GLU A 71 -15.83 11.87 24.97
N VAL A 72 -14.60 11.46 24.65
CA VAL A 72 -13.71 10.79 25.59
C VAL A 72 -13.35 11.70 26.77
N SER A 73 -13.09 12.98 26.50
CA SER A 73 -12.85 13.99 27.53
C SER A 73 -14.05 14.18 28.46
N ALA A 74 -15.27 14.23 27.91
CA ALA A 74 -16.50 14.32 28.70
C ALA A 74 -16.70 13.09 29.60
N ARG A 75 -16.36 11.88 29.11
CA ARG A 75 -16.43 10.66 29.92
C ARG A 75 -15.43 10.67 31.08
N TYR A 76 -14.19 11.11 30.86
CA TYR A 76 -13.22 11.27 31.95
C TYR A 76 -13.66 12.29 33.01
N LYS A 77 -14.36 13.36 32.60
CA LYS A 77 -14.92 14.34 33.56
C LYS A 77 -16.04 13.74 34.41
N ALA A 78 -16.82 12.81 33.84
CA ALA A 78 -17.93 12.15 34.54
C ALA A 78 -17.44 10.98 35.42
N ASP A 79 -16.41 10.26 34.98
CA ASP A 79 -15.85 9.09 35.66
C ASP A 79 -14.32 9.07 35.52
N LEU A 80 -13.62 9.32 36.63
CA LEU A 80 -12.16 9.29 36.68
C LEU A 80 -11.57 7.87 36.53
N SER A 81 -12.39 6.83 36.68
CA SER A 81 -12.00 5.43 36.48
C SER A 81 -12.23 4.93 35.05
N TYR A 82 -12.82 5.77 34.20
CA TYR A 82 -12.99 5.48 32.79
C TYR A 82 -11.65 5.26 32.10
N SER A 83 -11.58 4.30 31.17
CA SER A 83 -10.44 4.11 30.29
C SER A 83 -10.94 3.68 28.90
N PRO A 84 -10.54 4.37 27.81
CA PRO A 84 -11.01 4.07 26.48
C PRO A 84 -10.42 2.74 25.98
N ILE A 85 -11.21 2.00 25.21
CA ILE A 85 -10.74 0.81 24.51
C ILE A 85 -9.97 1.27 23.26
N ILE A 86 -8.68 0.92 23.19
CA ILE A 86 -7.83 1.22 22.03
C ILE A 86 -7.84 0.02 21.08
N PRO A 87 -8.38 0.14 19.85
CA PRO A 87 -8.40 -0.95 18.89
C PRO A 87 -6.99 -1.21 18.33
N THR A 88 -6.69 -2.47 18.04
CA THR A 88 -5.46 -2.89 17.36
C THR A 88 -5.58 -2.73 15.86
N LEU A 89 -4.49 -2.39 15.18
CA LEU A 89 -4.48 -2.42 13.71
C LEU A 89 -4.36 -3.85 13.20
N SER A 90 -4.84 -4.08 11.97
CA SER A 90 -4.62 -5.35 11.27
C SER A 90 -3.15 -5.52 10.91
N ARG A 91 -2.69 -6.77 10.78
CA ARG A 91 -1.32 -7.04 10.37
C ARG A 91 -1.10 -6.65 8.89
N ASN A 92 0.06 -6.08 8.58
CA ASN A 92 0.49 -5.70 7.22
C ASN A 92 1.10 -6.90 6.48
N VAL A 93 0.27 -7.89 6.16
CA VAL A 93 0.67 -9.19 5.61
C VAL A 93 1.41 -9.05 4.28
N VAL A 94 0.97 -8.16 3.38
CA VAL A 94 1.59 -7.95 2.08
C VAL A 94 2.93 -7.26 2.25
N PHE A 95 2.99 -6.14 2.97
CA PHE A 95 4.23 -5.41 3.19
C PHE A 95 5.30 -6.30 3.84
N GLU A 96 4.96 -7.06 4.88
CA GLU A 96 5.88 -7.98 5.54
C GLU A 96 6.40 -9.07 4.59
N ALA A 97 5.55 -9.58 3.71
CA ALA A 97 5.93 -10.60 2.74
C ALA A 97 6.92 -10.10 1.68
N ILE A 98 6.88 -8.80 1.34
CA ILE A 98 7.67 -8.24 0.25
C ILE A 98 8.77 -7.27 0.71
N VAL A 99 8.93 -7.01 2.02
CA VAL A 99 9.88 -6.02 2.54
C VAL A 99 11.31 -6.23 2.05
N GLY A 100 11.74 -7.49 1.90
CA GLY A 100 13.06 -7.85 1.38
C GLY A 100 13.25 -7.58 -0.11
N ASP A 101 12.16 -7.41 -0.85
CA ASP A 101 12.14 -7.13 -2.28
C ASP A 101 11.79 -5.67 -2.58
N ILE A 102 11.53 -4.79 -1.60
CA ILE A 102 11.20 -3.37 -1.83
C ILE A 102 12.13 -2.65 -2.82
N PRO A 103 13.46 -2.92 -2.88
CA PRO A 103 14.34 -2.27 -3.86
C PRO A 103 13.98 -2.51 -5.34
N ILE A 104 13.10 -3.48 -5.65
CA ILE A 104 12.63 -3.69 -7.03
C ILE A 104 11.56 -2.67 -7.44
N LEU A 105 10.91 -2.00 -6.48
CA LEU A 105 9.86 -1.03 -6.76
C LEU A 105 10.46 0.24 -7.40
N PRO A 106 9.64 1.00 -8.15
CA PRO A 106 10.03 2.30 -8.66
C PRO A 106 10.40 3.28 -7.54
N GLY A 107 11.41 4.13 -7.79
CA GLY A 107 11.99 5.00 -6.76
C GLY A 107 11.02 6.02 -6.15
N ASP A 108 10.06 6.48 -6.96
CA ASP A 108 8.93 7.34 -6.57
C ASP A 108 7.94 6.64 -5.64
N VAL A 109 7.80 5.31 -5.73
CA VAL A 109 6.92 4.48 -4.88
C VAL A 109 7.59 4.09 -3.56
N ILE A 110 8.90 3.78 -3.57
CA ILE A 110 9.61 3.24 -2.40
C ILE A 110 9.43 4.16 -1.18
N THR A 111 9.71 5.46 -1.34
CA THR A 111 9.74 6.40 -0.21
C THR A 111 8.37 6.55 0.47
N PRO A 112 7.26 6.84 -0.26
CA PRO A 112 5.92 6.88 0.32
C PRO A 112 5.51 5.60 1.05
N VAL A 113 5.77 4.43 0.45
CA VAL A 113 5.40 3.13 1.03
C VAL A 113 6.16 2.89 2.34
N ILE A 114 7.46 3.18 2.36
CA ILE A 114 8.28 3.07 3.58
C ILE A 114 7.81 4.05 4.66
N HIS A 115 7.50 5.31 4.31
CA HIS A 115 7.01 6.28 5.29
C HIS A 115 5.70 5.83 5.93
N TYR A 116 4.75 5.37 5.13
CA TYR A 116 3.49 4.81 5.63
C TYR A 116 3.75 3.59 6.53
N ALA A 117 4.56 2.63 6.09
CA ALA A 117 4.83 1.41 6.85
C ALA A 117 5.53 1.70 8.18
N ARG A 118 6.47 2.65 8.20
CA ARG A 118 7.15 3.09 9.42
C ARG A 118 6.21 3.82 10.37
N MET A 119 5.37 4.72 9.87
CA MET A 119 4.37 5.39 10.71
C MET A 119 3.37 4.40 11.30
N ARG A 120 2.93 3.40 10.52
CA ARG A 120 2.07 2.33 11.02
C ARG A 120 2.73 1.58 12.17
N GLN A 121 3.98 1.14 11.99
CA GLN A 121 4.73 0.45 13.04
C GLN A 121 4.83 1.29 14.32
N THR A 122 5.09 2.60 14.19
CA THR A 122 5.11 3.52 15.33
C THR A 122 3.75 3.62 16.02
N LEU A 123 2.66 3.67 15.25
CA LEU A 123 1.30 3.68 15.79
C LEU A 123 0.95 2.36 16.49
N ASP A 124 1.32 1.21 15.92
CA ASP A 124 1.12 -0.09 16.56
C ASP A 124 1.82 -0.18 17.91
N GLN A 125 3.08 0.25 17.98
CA GLN A 125 3.83 0.29 19.25
C GLN A 125 3.16 1.23 20.27
N PHE A 126 2.65 2.37 19.81
CA PHE A 126 1.94 3.31 20.68
C PHE A 126 0.61 2.72 21.20
N ILE A 127 -0.12 2.00 20.36
CA ILE A 127 -1.33 1.26 20.75
C ILE A 127 -0.97 0.21 21.81
N ASP A 128 0.12 -0.53 21.64
CA ASP A 128 0.57 -1.52 22.62
C ASP A 128 0.88 -0.86 23.98
N ASP A 129 1.54 0.30 23.98
CA ASP A 129 1.83 1.06 25.19
C ASP A 129 0.54 1.53 25.89
N MET A 130 -0.46 2.00 25.14
CA MET A 130 -1.77 2.40 25.68
C MET A 130 -2.62 1.23 26.17
N ARG A 131 -2.37 0.01 25.66
CA ARG A 131 -3.07 -1.22 26.09
C ARG A 131 -2.37 -1.90 27.26
N ALA A 132 -1.15 -1.49 27.59
CA ALA A 132 -0.38 -2.06 28.69
C ALA A 132 -1.06 -1.77 30.05
N PRO A 133 -0.92 -2.66 31.05
CA PRO A 133 -1.50 -2.46 32.39
C PRO A 133 -1.03 -1.17 33.10
N GLY A 134 0.09 -0.58 32.66
CA GLY A 134 0.58 0.69 33.17
C GLY A 134 -0.25 1.89 32.73
N PHE A 135 -0.92 1.83 31.58
CA PHE A 135 -1.72 2.94 31.06
C PHE A 135 -2.88 3.30 31.98
N SER A 136 -3.62 2.31 32.46
CA SER A 136 -4.75 2.51 33.39
C SER A 136 -4.32 3.06 34.75
N GLN A 137 -3.03 3.03 35.08
CA GLN A 137 -2.47 3.58 36.33
C GLN A 137 -2.06 5.05 36.18
N LEU A 138 -2.03 5.59 34.96
CA LEU A 138 -1.76 7.00 34.72
C LEU A 138 -2.93 7.88 35.17
N SER A 139 -2.67 9.16 35.45
CA SER A 139 -3.75 10.12 35.70
C SER A 139 -4.65 10.27 34.48
N ALA A 140 -5.93 10.57 34.70
CA ALA A 140 -6.90 10.82 33.62
C ALA A 140 -6.40 11.89 32.63
N GLU A 141 -5.73 12.94 33.11
CA GLU A 141 -5.11 13.97 32.26
C GLU A 141 -4.05 13.39 31.32
N ARG A 142 -3.15 12.53 31.82
CA ARG A 142 -2.13 11.88 31.00
C ARG A 142 -2.73 10.90 30.00
N GLN A 143 -3.73 10.11 30.43
CA GLN A 143 -4.44 9.20 29.54
C GLN A 143 -5.15 9.97 28.41
N LEU A 144 -5.73 11.14 28.70
CA LEU A 144 -6.38 12.00 27.71
C LEU A 144 -5.37 12.61 26.73
N ILE A 145 -4.20 13.06 27.19
CA ILE A 145 -3.12 13.55 26.32
C ILE A 145 -2.69 12.44 25.36
N MET A 146 -2.41 11.24 25.87
CA MET A 146 -2.02 10.10 25.03
C MET A 146 -3.12 9.71 24.03
N TYR A 147 -4.39 9.80 24.42
CA TYR A 147 -5.51 9.56 23.51
C TYR A 147 -5.61 10.61 22.41
N SER A 148 -5.33 11.88 22.72
CA SER A 148 -5.21 12.94 21.72
C SER A 148 -4.07 12.64 20.73
N ASP A 149 -2.89 12.27 21.23
CA ASP A 149 -1.73 11.91 20.42
C ASP A 149 -2.03 10.70 19.51
N TYR A 150 -2.76 9.71 20.02
CA TYR A 150 -3.23 8.56 19.24
C TYR A 150 -4.07 9.00 18.03
N LEU A 151 -5.06 9.87 18.24
CA LEU A 151 -5.92 10.37 17.15
C LEU A 151 -5.13 11.20 16.13
N GLU A 152 -4.16 12.01 16.59
CA GLU A 152 -3.26 12.73 15.70
C GLU A 152 -2.39 11.78 14.87
N MET A 153 -1.81 10.75 15.49
CA MET A 153 -0.99 9.76 14.81
C MET A 153 -1.79 8.99 13.76
N GLN A 154 -3.04 8.63 14.06
CA GLN A 154 -3.94 8.03 13.07
C GLN A 154 -4.20 8.99 11.88
N GLY A 155 -4.41 10.29 12.14
CA GLY A 155 -4.56 11.29 11.08
C GLY A 155 -3.30 11.44 10.22
N ARG A 156 -2.11 11.42 10.83
CA ARG A 156 -0.84 11.42 10.09
C ARG A 156 -0.66 10.15 9.25
N LEU A 157 -1.03 8.99 9.79
CA LEU A 157 -1.00 7.72 9.05
C LEU A 157 -1.96 7.75 7.85
N GLU A 158 -3.15 8.32 8.01
CA GLU A 158 -4.12 8.51 6.93
C GLU A 158 -3.53 9.35 5.77
N VAL A 159 -2.87 10.46 6.09
CA VAL A 159 -2.20 11.32 5.08
C VAL A 159 -1.11 10.54 4.34
N LEU A 160 -0.29 9.76 5.06
CA LEU A 160 0.76 8.95 4.45
C LEU A 160 0.19 7.81 3.59
N ALA A 161 -0.90 7.18 4.02
CA ALA A 161 -1.60 6.16 3.25
C ALA A 161 -2.13 6.74 1.93
N ARG A 162 -2.81 7.89 1.96
CA ARG A 162 -3.27 8.59 0.74
C ARG A 162 -2.10 8.94 -0.18
N LYS A 163 -0.97 9.40 0.37
CA LYS A 163 0.22 9.72 -0.43
C LYS A 163 0.82 8.48 -1.09
N ALA A 164 0.93 7.37 -0.35
CA ALA A 164 1.44 6.12 -0.91
C ALA A 164 0.53 5.57 -2.02
N LEU A 165 -0.78 5.64 -1.84
CA LEU A 165 -1.75 5.25 -2.87
C LEU A 165 -1.63 6.10 -4.13
N GLN A 166 -1.48 7.42 -3.98
CA GLN A 166 -1.30 8.33 -5.12
C GLN A 166 -0.09 7.95 -5.98
N GLU A 167 1.05 7.65 -5.34
CA GLU A 167 2.28 7.30 -6.06
C GLU A 167 2.20 5.90 -6.67
N LEU A 168 1.58 4.94 -5.97
CA LEU A 168 1.29 3.61 -6.52
C LEU A 168 0.38 3.70 -7.75
N ASP A 169 -0.71 4.48 -7.68
CA ASP A 169 -1.65 4.69 -8.79
C ASP A 169 -0.96 5.35 -10.00
N SER A 170 -0.08 6.33 -9.74
CA SER A 170 0.68 7.03 -10.79
C SER A 170 1.70 6.08 -11.46
N SER A 171 2.38 5.26 -10.66
CA SER A 171 3.33 4.25 -11.16
C SER A 171 2.66 3.15 -11.99
N LEU A 172 1.49 2.66 -11.54
CA LEU A 172 0.69 1.68 -12.26
C LEU A 172 0.14 2.25 -13.58
N SER A 173 -0.37 3.48 -13.55
CA SER A 173 -0.93 4.14 -14.74
C SER A 173 0.14 4.42 -15.80
N SER A 174 1.34 4.85 -15.38
CA SER A 174 2.46 5.07 -16.32
C SER A 174 3.00 3.77 -16.93
N SER A 175 2.80 2.63 -16.26
CA SER A 175 3.15 1.30 -16.76
C SER A 175 2.06 0.68 -17.67
N GLY A 176 0.94 1.37 -17.90
CA GLY A 176 -0.17 0.92 -18.75
C GLY A 176 -1.18 -0.01 -18.06
N ALA A 177 -1.21 -0.05 -16.73
CA ALA A 177 -2.14 -0.91 -15.98
C ALA A 177 -3.57 -0.32 -15.94
N VAL A 178 -4.58 -1.18 -16.16
CA VAL A 178 -5.98 -0.84 -15.93
C VAL A 178 -6.28 -1.01 -14.44
N LEU A 179 -6.42 0.11 -13.73
CA LEU A 179 -6.77 0.09 -12.30
C LEU A 179 -8.18 -0.50 -12.11
N PRO A 180 -8.39 -1.49 -11.22
CA PRO A 180 -9.73 -1.86 -10.80
C PRO A 180 -10.37 -0.66 -10.09
N THR A 181 -11.49 -0.19 -10.64
CA THR A 181 -12.25 0.93 -10.08
C THR A 181 -12.77 0.51 -8.70
N LEU A 182 -12.24 1.11 -7.65
CA LEU A 182 -12.87 1.02 -6.33
C LEU A 182 -14.20 1.77 -6.44
N VAL A 183 -15.32 1.04 -6.31
CA VAL A 183 -16.64 1.64 -6.24
C VAL A 183 -16.64 2.56 -5.02
N SER A 184 -16.62 3.87 -5.26
CA SER A 184 -16.85 4.86 -4.23
C SER A 184 -18.21 4.57 -3.60
N ALA A 185 -18.22 4.18 -2.33
CA ALA A 185 -19.42 4.11 -1.52
C ALA A 185 -19.92 5.52 -1.18
N SER A 186 -20.24 6.31 -2.20
CA SER A 186 -21.02 7.55 -2.06
C SER A 186 -22.44 7.27 -2.53
N GLY A 187 -23.10 6.40 -1.78
CA GLY A 187 -24.53 6.14 -1.87
C GLY A 187 -25.22 6.81 -0.69
N ALA A 188 -25.25 8.15 -0.67
CA ALA A 188 -26.05 8.89 0.29
C ALA A 188 -26.79 10.06 -0.40
N GLN A 189 -28.09 9.83 -0.60
CA GLN A 189 -29.16 10.82 -0.63
C GLN A 189 -29.27 11.78 -1.82
N SER A 190 -30.25 11.49 -2.69
CA SER A 190 -31.21 12.48 -3.18
C SER A 190 -32.54 11.82 -3.56
N VAL A 191 -33.21 11.23 -2.57
CA VAL A 191 -34.66 11.00 -2.65
C VAL A 191 -35.33 12.26 -2.12
N SER A 192 -35.65 13.21 -3.01
CA SER A 192 -36.83 14.07 -2.88
C SER A 192 -37.09 14.93 -4.11
N ALA A 193 -38.37 14.97 -4.47
CA ALA A 193 -39.09 15.95 -5.29
C ALA A 193 -39.27 15.66 -6.79
N SER A 194 -40.39 15.02 -7.12
CA SER A 194 -41.21 15.44 -8.26
C SER A 194 -42.68 15.18 -7.94
N ALA A 195 -43.41 16.28 -7.72
CA ALA A 195 -44.83 16.32 -7.50
C ALA A 195 -45.59 15.94 -8.77
N GLY A 196 -46.48 14.96 -8.67
CA GLY A 196 -47.40 14.56 -9.73
C GLY A 196 -48.82 14.45 -9.22
N ARG A 197 -49.38 15.56 -8.69
CA ARG A 197 -50.82 15.67 -8.41
C ARG A 197 -51.49 16.27 -9.65
N LYS A 198 -52.14 15.43 -10.47
CA LYS A 198 -53.18 15.86 -11.42
C LYS A 198 -54.42 15.00 -11.23
N ALA A 199 -55.55 15.68 -11.36
CA ALA A 199 -56.87 15.30 -10.88
C ALA A 199 -57.73 14.56 -11.94
N SER A 200 -58.68 13.77 -11.39
CA SER A 200 -60.06 13.49 -11.87
C SER A 200 -60.28 12.68 -13.17
N PRO A 201 -61.46 12.05 -13.36
CA PRO A 201 -62.73 12.14 -12.62
C PRO A 201 -63.05 10.97 -11.68
#